data_AF-Q23RZ6-F1
#
_entry.id   AF-Q23RZ6-F1
#
_cell.length_a   1.000
_cell.length_b   1.000
_cell.length_c   1.000
_cell.angle_alpha   90.00
_cell.angle_beta   90.00
_cell.angle_gamma   90.00
#
_symmetry.space_group_name_H-M   'P 1'
#
loop_
_entity.id
_entity.type
_entity.pdbx_description
1 polymer ?
#
loop_
_entity_poly.entity_id
_entity_poly.type
_entity_poly.pdbx_seq_one_letter_code
_entity_poly.pdbx_strand_id
1 'polypeptide(L)'
;MLFNVIESKNYVKINQKTQQLNYNYQVNKSIKNTKIYLKMNKIILCFALISFCTAANFICTPEMKQNKNCTREYNPVCGVKMDPNKSNKYSSIKATYSNKCTACSEEDVEFYAEGSCEQYPKIAAFCHPDAHLNKSCTRELFPTCGLFDDSVVCQQGPCGSNYSNKCVACINQEVSYILPGYCHLHEQYQP
;
A
#
# COMPACT_ATOMS: atom_id res chain seq x y z
N MET A 1 -69.95 -41.98 -36.81
CA MET A 1 -68.52 -41.83 -36.45
C MET A 1 -67.97 -40.49 -36.93
N LEU A 2 -68.50 -39.34 -36.47
CA LEU A 2 -68.05 -38.01 -36.92
C LEU A 2 -67.79 -37.01 -35.76
N PHE A 3 -68.03 -37.41 -34.50
CA PHE A 3 -67.83 -36.54 -33.34
C PHE A 3 -66.41 -36.57 -32.73
N ASN A 4 -65.60 -37.58 -33.01
CA ASN A 4 -64.27 -37.73 -32.37
C ASN A 4 -63.11 -37.01 -33.08
N VAL A 5 -63.35 -36.32 -34.21
CA VAL A 5 -62.28 -35.69 -35.00
C VAL A 5 -62.12 -34.19 -34.73
N ILE A 6 -63.11 -33.54 -34.13
CA ILE A 6 -63.09 -32.08 -33.92
C ILE A 6 -62.32 -31.69 -32.64
N GLU A 7 -62.32 -32.53 -31.60
CA GLU A 7 -61.63 -32.21 -30.34
C GLU A 7 -60.10 -32.25 -30.44
N SER A 8 -59.53 -33.11 -31.30
CA SER A 8 -58.07 -33.24 -31.43
C SER A 8 -57.40 -32.03 -32.10
N LYS A 9 -58.10 -31.31 -33.00
CA LYS A 9 -57.54 -30.15 -33.69
C LYS A 9 -57.45 -28.90 -32.82
N ASN A 10 -58.39 -28.73 -31.88
CA ASN A 10 -58.35 -27.60 -30.95
C ASN A 10 -57.23 -27.75 -29.90
N TYR A 11 -56.95 -28.98 -29.47
CA TYR A 11 -55.90 -29.23 -28.48
C TYR A 11 -54.49 -28.90 -29.00
N VAL A 12 -54.19 -29.23 -30.26
CA VAL A 12 -52.89 -28.94 -30.88
C VAL A 12 -52.67 -27.43 -31.05
N LYS A 13 -53.72 -26.67 -31.37
CA LYS A 13 -53.64 -25.23 -31.61
C LYS A 13 -53.40 -24.41 -30.33
N ILE A 14 -53.90 -24.90 -29.20
CA ILE A 14 -53.68 -24.27 -27.88
C ILE A 14 -52.22 -24.48 -27.44
N ASN A 15 -51.66 -25.67 -27.64
CA ASN A 15 -50.29 -25.97 -27.22
C ASN A 15 -49.23 -25.16 -27.98
N GLN A 16 -49.45 -24.88 -29.27
CA GLN A 16 -48.54 -24.06 -30.06
C GLN A 16 -48.50 -22.59 -29.63
N LYS A 17 -49.65 -22.01 -29.22
CA LYS A 17 -49.69 -20.64 -28.68
C LYS A 17 -48.96 -20.51 -27.35
N THR A 18 -49.09 -21.51 -26.47
CA THR A 18 -48.41 -21.50 -25.17
C THR A 18 -46.90 -21.61 -25.32
N GLN A 19 -46.40 -22.39 -26.30
CA GLN A 19 -44.97 -22.49 -26.60
C GLN A 19 -44.39 -21.17 -27.14
N GLN A 20 -45.12 -20.45 -28.01
CA GLN A 20 -44.68 -19.15 -28.52
C GLN A 20 -44.64 -18.06 -27.42
N LEU A 21 -45.60 -18.06 -26.50
CA LEU A 21 -45.60 -17.10 -25.38
C LEU A 21 -44.42 -17.31 -24.43
N ASN A 22 -44.06 -18.56 -24.13
CA ASN A 22 -42.90 -18.87 -23.28
C ASN A 22 -41.58 -18.51 -23.95
N TYR A 23 -41.45 -18.73 -25.27
CA TYR A 23 -40.24 -18.32 -26.00
C TYR A 23 -40.06 -16.80 -25.98
N ASN A 24 -41.12 -16.04 -26.26
CA ASN A 24 -41.07 -14.57 -26.25
C ASN A 24 -40.78 -13.98 -24.86
N TYR A 25 -41.23 -14.64 -23.78
CA TYR A 25 -40.90 -14.22 -22.41
C TYR A 25 -39.42 -14.43 -22.07
N GLN A 26 -38.83 -15.57 -22.46
CA GLN A 26 -37.41 -15.88 -22.23
C GLN A 26 -36.49 -14.93 -23.02
N VAL A 27 -36.82 -14.64 -24.27
CA VAL A 27 -36.05 -13.70 -25.11
C VAL A 27 -36.06 -12.29 -24.52
N ASN A 28 -37.21 -11.80 -24.05
CA ASN A 28 -37.31 -10.47 -23.43
C ASN A 28 -36.59 -10.36 -22.08
N LYS A 29 -36.53 -11.44 -21.29
CA LYS A 29 -35.76 -11.49 -20.04
C LYS A 29 -34.25 -11.41 -20.31
N SER A 30 -33.77 -12.06 -21.38
CA SER A 30 -32.36 -12.01 -21.80
C SER A 30 -31.94 -10.60 -22.25
N ILE A 31 -32.80 -9.89 -23.01
CA ILE A 31 -32.51 -8.53 -23.54
C ILE A 31 -32.46 -7.47 -22.43
N LYS A 32 -33.26 -7.60 -21.35
CA LYS A 32 -33.21 -6.66 -20.22
C LYS A 32 -31.91 -6.77 -19.41
N ASN A 33 -31.33 -7.97 -19.29
CA ASN A 33 -30.08 -8.17 -18.58
C ASN A 33 -28.87 -7.59 -19.34
N THR A 34 -28.87 -7.60 -20.68
CA THR A 34 -27.76 -7.05 -21.47
C THR A 34 -27.68 -5.52 -21.42
N LYS A 35 -28.81 -4.82 -21.27
CA LYS A 35 -28.82 -3.34 -21.16
C LYS A 35 -28.28 -2.81 -19.83
N ILE A 36 -28.36 -3.59 -18.75
CA ILE A 36 -27.84 -3.18 -17.43
C ILE A 36 -26.30 -3.27 -17.40
N TYR A 37 -25.73 -4.29 -18.05
CA TYR A 37 -24.28 -4.48 -18.13
C TYR A 37 -23.55 -3.44 -19.00
N LEU A 38 -24.20 -2.88 -20.02
CA LEU A 38 -23.59 -1.84 -20.87
C LEU A 38 -23.55 -0.45 -20.22
N LYS A 39 -24.38 -0.18 -19.21
CA LYS A 39 -24.40 1.12 -18.51
C LYS A 39 -23.45 1.18 -17.30
N MET A 40 -23.07 0.02 -16.76
CA MET A 40 -22.08 -0.09 -15.67
C MET A 40 -20.63 -0.26 -16.15
N ASN A 41 -20.39 -0.44 -17.46
CA ASN A 41 -19.05 -0.68 -18.01
C ASN A 41 -18.29 0.59 -18.47
N LYS A 42 -18.80 1.79 -18.16
CA LYS A 42 -18.11 3.07 -18.41
C LYS A 42 -17.66 3.81 -17.15
N ILE A 43 -18.01 3.31 -15.96
CA ILE A 43 -17.60 3.91 -14.68
C ILE A 43 -16.49 3.08 -14.00
N ILE A 44 -16.30 1.82 -14.41
CA ILE A 44 -15.32 0.88 -13.82
C ILE A 44 -13.95 0.96 -14.55
N LEU A 45 -13.59 2.13 -15.10
CA LEU A 45 -12.27 2.35 -15.74
C LEU A 45 -11.54 3.59 -15.20
N CYS A 46 -11.92 4.08 -14.02
CA CYS A 46 -11.25 5.23 -13.36
C CYS A 46 -10.58 4.90 -12.02
N PHE A 47 -10.64 3.65 -11.53
CA PHE A 47 -10.08 3.26 -10.23
C PHE A 47 -8.96 2.21 -10.32
N ALA A 48 -8.25 2.11 -11.45
CA ALA A 48 -7.08 1.24 -11.60
C ALA A 48 -5.73 1.99 -11.44
N LEU A 49 -5.76 3.19 -10.86
CA LEU A 49 -4.58 3.90 -10.37
C LEU A 49 -4.65 3.96 -8.84
N ILE A 50 -4.86 2.81 -8.21
CA ILE A 50 -4.63 2.69 -6.77
C ILE A 50 -3.10 2.78 -6.63
N SER A 51 -2.65 4.01 -6.44
CA SER A 51 -1.31 4.36 -6.01
C SER A 51 -0.97 3.47 -4.83
N PHE A 52 -0.09 2.50 -5.05
CA PHE A 52 0.57 1.81 -3.96
C PHE A 52 1.45 2.86 -3.28
N CYS A 53 0.90 3.55 -2.28
CA CYS A 53 1.69 4.33 -1.34
C CYS A 53 2.49 3.32 -0.53
N THR A 54 3.69 3.01 -1.01
CA THR A 54 4.68 2.28 -0.24
C THR A 54 5.26 3.25 0.76
N ALA A 55 5.00 3.01 2.04
CA ALA A 55 5.58 3.73 3.15
C ALA A 55 7.09 3.48 3.17
N ALA A 56 7.89 4.33 2.53
CA ALA A 56 9.30 4.03 2.39
C ALA A 56 10.14 5.28 2.50
N ASN A 57 11.07 5.22 3.44
CA ASN A 57 12.34 5.90 3.32
C ASN A 57 12.84 5.84 1.85
N PHE A 58 13.33 6.95 1.33
CA PHE A 58 13.65 7.10 -0.08
C PHE A 58 15.15 6.97 -0.30
N ILE A 59 15.57 5.98 -1.09
CA ILE A 59 16.98 5.79 -1.47
C ILE A 59 17.45 6.96 -2.32
N CYS A 60 18.61 7.51 -1.99
CA CYS A 60 19.29 8.48 -2.83
C CYS A 60 19.91 7.77 -4.04
N THR A 61 19.41 8.06 -5.25
CA THR A 61 19.96 7.48 -6.48
C THR A 61 21.34 8.05 -6.80
N PRO A 62 22.19 7.35 -7.58
CA PRO A 62 23.48 7.88 -8.02
C PRO A 62 23.38 9.24 -8.73
N GLU A 63 22.31 9.45 -9.50
CA GLU A 63 22.04 10.72 -10.18
C GLU A 63 21.76 11.84 -9.17
N MET A 64 20.94 11.59 -8.15
CA MET A 64 20.67 12.56 -7.08
C MET A 64 21.94 12.92 -6.32
N LYS A 65 22.82 11.93 -6.05
CA LYS A 65 24.11 12.15 -5.39
C LYS A 65 25.08 13.02 -6.19
N GLN A 66 25.00 12.97 -7.51
CA GLN A 66 25.86 13.77 -8.38
C GLN A 66 25.33 15.21 -8.58
N ASN A 67 24.07 15.47 -8.22
CA ASN A 67 23.47 16.77 -8.43
C ASN A 67 23.93 17.79 -7.37
N LYS A 68 24.82 18.70 -7.78
CA LYS A 68 25.31 19.80 -6.93
C LYS A 68 24.43 21.06 -6.98
N ASN A 69 23.48 21.12 -7.90
CA ASN A 69 22.65 22.30 -8.16
C ASN A 69 21.22 22.07 -7.66
N CYS A 70 21.04 22.16 -6.34
CA CYS A 70 19.74 22.04 -5.71
C CYS A 70 18.96 23.36 -5.71
N THR A 71 17.64 23.27 -5.80
CA THR A 71 16.75 24.42 -5.62
C THR A 71 16.78 24.91 -4.17
N ARG A 72 16.43 26.19 -3.97
CA ARG A 72 16.31 26.80 -2.62
C ARG A 72 14.94 26.56 -1.97
N GLU A 73 14.15 25.63 -2.52
CA GLU A 73 12.86 25.27 -1.94
C GLU A 73 13.08 24.57 -0.59
N TYR A 74 12.25 24.93 0.39
CA TYR A 74 12.34 24.39 1.74
C TYR A 74 11.24 23.38 1.99
N ASN A 75 11.58 22.09 1.83
CA ASN A 75 10.74 20.93 2.10
C ASN A 75 11.59 19.93 2.90
N PRO A 76 11.75 20.12 4.22
CA PRO A 76 12.80 19.48 4.98
C PRO A 76 12.67 17.95 4.97
N VAL A 77 13.81 17.29 5.00
CA VAL A 77 13.91 15.82 5.06
C VAL A 77 14.93 15.42 6.13
N CYS A 78 14.76 14.22 6.68
CA CYS A 78 15.71 13.61 7.60
C CYS A 78 16.62 12.67 6.81
N GLY A 79 17.82 13.15 6.46
CA GLY A 79 18.82 12.36 5.77
C GLY A 79 19.51 11.39 6.72
N VAL A 80 19.71 10.17 6.25
CA VAL A 80 20.23 9.05 7.05
C VAL A 80 21.55 8.56 6.46
N LYS A 81 22.61 8.61 7.27
CA LYS A 81 23.95 8.10 6.98
C LYS A 81 24.18 6.81 7.78
N MET A 82 24.81 5.81 7.18
CA MET A 82 25.23 4.61 7.93
C MET A 82 26.49 4.91 8.72
N ASP A 83 26.55 4.47 9.98
CA ASP A 83 27.74 4.64 10.82
C ASP A 83 28.86 3.69 10.37
N PRO A 84 29.97 4.18 9.78
CA PRO A 84 31.02 3.30 9.27
C PRO A 84 31.76 2.54 10.38
N ASN A 85 31.66 3.01 11.63
CA ASN A 85 32.34 2.40 12.76
C ASN A 85 31.53 1.29 13.42
N LYS A 86 30.26 1.09 13.02
CA LYS A 86 29.41 0.05 13.57
C LYS A 86 29.03 -0.97 12.51
N SER A 87 29.21 -2.23 12.84
CA SER A 87 28.85 -3.35 11.98
C SER A 87 27.34 -3.59 11.87
N ASN A 88 26.51 -2.90 12.68
CA ASN A 88 25.07 -3.07 12.63
C ASN A 88 24.40 -2.10 11.65
N LYS A 89 23.66 -2.66 10.67
CA LYS A 89 22.88 -1.89 9.69
C LYS A 89 21.75 -1.03 10.28
N TYR A 90 21.63 -0.98 11.60
CA TYR A 90 20.58 -0.28 12.35
C TYR A 90 21.14 0.89 13.18
N SER A 91 22.45 1.16 13.11
CA SER A 91 23.02 2.41 13.65
C SER A 91 23.18 3.41 12.54
N SER A 92 22.32 4.41 12.56
CA SER A 92 22.34 5.50 11.60
C SER A 92 22.62 6.83 12.27
N ILE A 93 23.41 7.67 11.62
CA ILE A 93 23.55 9.09 11.94
C ILE A 93 22.50 9.83 11.10
N LYS A 94 21.72 10.69 11.75
CA LYS A 94 20.62 11.43 11.09
C LYS A 94 20.85 12.93 11.16
N ALA A 95 20.53 13.63 10.08
CA ALA A 95 20.62 15.10 10.01
C ALA A 95 19.47 15.67 9.17
N THR A 96 18.95 16.82 9.59
CA THR A 96 17.91 17.55 8.85
C THR A 96 18.55 18.32 7.70
N TYR A 97 17.97 18.19 6.51
CA TYR A 97 18.36 18.93 5.31
C TYR A 97 17.19 19.76 4.81
N SER A 98 17.46 20.85 4.10
CA SER A 98 16.43 21.77 3.59
C SER A 98 15.46 21.13 2.60
N ASN A 99 15.94 20.16 1.82
CA ASN A 99 15.15 19.37 0.89
C ASN A 99 15.86 18.08 0.48
N LYS A 100 15.14 17.19 -0.20
CA LYS A 100 15.63 15.90 -0.71
C LYS A 100 16.87 15.99 -1.61
N CYS A 101 16.98 17.05 -2.43
CA CYS A 101 18.15 17.23 -3.29
C CYS A 101 19.38 17.50 -2.42
N THR A 102 19.28 18.44 -1.49
CA THR A 102 20.38 18.78 -0.59
C THR A 102 20.81 17.58 0.25
N ALA A 103 19.85 16.81 0.78
CA ALA A 103 20.14 15.57 1.50
C ALA A 103 20.90 14.56 0.64
N CYS A 104 20.40 14.25 -0.55
CA CYS A 104 21.04 13.26 -1.40
C CYS A 104 22.34 13.73 -2.04
N SER A 105 22.56 15.05 -2.19
CA SER A 105 23.83 15.60 -2.70
C SER A 105 25.00 15.44 -1.72
N GLU A 106 24.70 15.13 -0.45
CA GLU A 106 25.70 14.82 0.57
C GLU A 106 26.23 13.39 0.40
N GLU A 107 27.55 13.23 0.35
CA GLU A 107 28.23 11.98 -0.04
C GLU A 107 27.77 10.75 0.77
N ASP A 108 27.70 10.90 2.10
CA ASP A 108 27.42 9.81 3.03
C ASP A 108 25.92 9.53 3.25
N VAL A 109 25.01 10.36 2.73
CA VAL A 109 23.57 10.13 2.90
C VAL A 109 23.15 9.00 1.97
N GLU A 110 22.62 7.92 2.53
CA GLU A 110 22.16 6.76 1.74
C GLU A 110 20.70 6.90 1.34
N PHE A 111 19.86 7.37 2.27
CA PHE A 111 18.44 7.56 2.06
C PHE A 111 17.91 8.68 2.95
N TYR A 112 16.65 9.08 2.75
CA TYR A 112 15.99 10.08 3.58
C TYR A 112 14.56 9.68 3.94
N ALA A 113 14.07 10.20 5.07
CA ALA A 113 12.66 10.20 5.42
C ALA A 113 12.07 11.61 5.20
N GLU A 114 10.78 11.71 4.90
CA GLU A 114 10.11 13.01 4.82
C GLU A 114 10.07 13.70 6.18
N GLY A 115 10.08 15.03 6.20
CA GLY A 115 10.06 15.79 7.44
C GLY A 115 11.42 15.92 8.12
N SER A 116 11.52 16.80 9.11
CA SER A 116 12.78 17.06 9.81
C SER A 116 13.09 15.95 10.82
N CYS A 117 14.38 15.75 11.15
CA CYS A 117 14.76 14.70 12.10
C CYS A 117 14.21 14.93 13.53
N GLU A 118 13.84 16.16 13.87
CA GLU A 118 13.25 16.55 15.16
C GLU A 118 11.81 16.06 15.31
N GLN A 119 11.12 15.75 14.21
CA GLN A 119 9.76 15.18 14.22
C GLN A 119 9.77 13.70 14.65
N TYR A 120 10.94 13.06 14.65
CA TYR A 120 11.11 11.66 15.01
C TYR A 120 11.71 11.53 16.41
N PRO A 121 11.37 10.47 17.17
CA PRO A 121 12.01 10.21 18.45
C PRO A 121 13.53 10.14 18.32
N LYS A 122 14.27 10.70 19.29
CA LYS A 122 15.75 10.71 19.28
C LYS A 122 16.32 9.30 19.16
N ILE A 123 15.68 8.33 19.83
CA ILE A 123 16.06 6.92 19.83
C ILE A 123 15.60 6.13 18.60
N ALA A 124 14.86 6.74 17.67
CA ALA A 124 14.41 6.10 16.46
C ALA A 124 15.59 5.74 15.56
N ALA A 125 15.57 4.50 15.06
CA ALA A 125 16.44 4.03 13.99
C ALA A 125 15.59 3.77 12.74
N PHE A 126 16.00 4.31 11.60
CA PHE A 126 15.25 4.16 10.34
C PHE A 126 15.59 2.83 9.66
N CYS A 127 14.58 2.20 9.07
CA CYS A 127 14.79 1.01 8.27
C CYS A 127 15.34 1.39 6.90
N HIS A 128 16.47 0.82 6.50
CA HIS A 128 16.97 1.03 5.14
C HIS A 128 15.91 0.56 4.14
N PRO A 129 15.65 1.29 3.03
CA PRO A 129 14.55 0.94 2.13
C PRO A 129 14.69 -0.47 1.52
N ASP A 130 15.92 -0.90 1.24
CA ASP A 130 16.23 -2.27 0.77
C ASP A 130 16.21 -3.35 1.87
N ALA A 131 15.86 -3.03 3.12
CA ALA A 131 15.87 -4.01 4.21
C ALA A 131 14.88 -5.16 3.96
N HIS A 132 13.79 -4.91 3.22
CA HIS A 132 12.84 -5.94 2.77
C HIS A 132 13.45 -7.00 1.84
N LEU A 133 14.61 -6.73 1.23
CA LEU A 133 15.33 -7.71 0.42
C LEU A 133 16.08 -8.76 1.26
N ASN A 134 16.19 -8.56 2.58
CA ASN A 134 16.77 -9.55 3.47
C ASN A 134 15.86 -10.79 3.54
N LYS A 135 16.40 -11.94 3.10
CA LYS A 135 15.65 -13.21 3.03
C LYS A 135 15.43 -13.89 4.38
N SER A 136 16.20 -13.50 5.40
CA SER A 136 16.14 -14.11 6.72
C SER A 136 16.60 -13.15 7.81
N CYS A 137 16.05 -13.38 9.00
CA CYS A 137 16.42 -12.69 10.23
C CYS A 137 16.85 -13.70 11.28
N THR A 138 17.71 -13.27 12.20
CA THR A 138 18.06 -14.01 13.42
C THR A 138 16.82 -14.22 14.28
N ARG A 139 16.81 -15.31 15.06
CA ARG A 139 15.71 -15.64 16.01
C ARG A 139 15.90 -15.04 17.39
N GLU A 140 16.83 -14.09 17.53
CA GLU A 140 17.03 -13.36 18.77
C GLU A 140 15.80 -12.53 19.12
N LEU A 141 15.46 -12.51 20.41
CA LEU A 141 14.32 -11.76 20.93
C LEU A 141 14.82 -10.43 21.50
N PHE A 142 14.72 -9.38 20.70
CA PHE A 142 14.98 -8.00 21.08
C PHE A 142 13.75 -7.16 20.68
N PRO A 143 12.68 -7.18 21.50
CA PRO A 143 11.40 -6.59 21.13
C PRO A 143 11.56 -5.18 20.57
N THR A 144 10.91 -4.94 19.44
CA THR A 144 11.04 -3.71 18.68
C THR A 144 9.65 -3.30 18.20
N CYS A 145 9.35 -2.01 18.31
CA CYS A 145 8.14 -1.42 17.79
C CYS A 145 8.48 -0.82 16.43
N GLY A 146 7.90 -1.34 15.36
CA GLY A 146 8.01 -0.77 14.02
C GLY A 146 6.85 0.18 13.78
N LEU A 147 7.16 1.45 13.55
CA LEU A 147 6.16 2.47 13.25
C LEU A 147 6.06 2.69 11.76
N PHE A 148 4.81 2.84 11.32
CA PHE A 148 4.46 3.14 9.95
C PHE A 148 4.52 4.66 9.76
N ASP A 149 4.68 5.10 8.51
CA ASP A 149 4.55 6.53 8.21
C ASP A 149 3.08 6.95 8.10
N ASP A 150 2.87 8.25 7.84
CA ASP A 150 1.54 8.86 7.74
C ASP A 150 0.73 8.36 6.53
N SER A 151 1.30 7.53 5.64
CA SER A 151 0.55 6.92 4.54
C SER A 151 -0.35 5.78 4.99
N VAL A 152 -0.10 5.20 6.17
CA VAL A 152 -0.92 4.12 6.76
C VAL A 152 -2.00 4.71 7.66
N VAL A 153 -3.26 4.48 7.31
CA VAL A 153 -4.41 4.93 8.12
C VAL A 153 -4.62 3.97 9.29
N CYS A 154 -4.19 4.37 10.48
CA CYS A 154 -4.44 3.64 11.73
C CYS A 154 -5.71 4.13 12.44
N GLN A 155 -6.51 3.21 12.99
CA GLN A 155 -7.69 3.54 13.80
C GLN A 155 -7.33 4.00 15.22
N GLN A 156 -6.20 3.54 15.75
CA GLN A 156 -5.69 3.85 17.09
C GLN A 156 -4.17 4.08 17.01
N GLY A 157 -3.67 5.07 17.74
CA GLY A 157 -2.24 5.36 17.83
C GLY A 157 -1.54 4.56 18.95
N PRO A 158 -0.21 4.39 18.89
CA PRO A 158 0.67 4.75 17.78
C PRO A 158 0.50 3.82 16.57
N CYS A 159 0.62 4.37 15.37
CA CYS A 159 0.48 3.61 14.13
C CYS A 159 1.71 2.71 13.92
N GLY A 160 1.61 1.46 14.35
CA GLY A 160 2.74 0.53 14.31
C GLY A 160 2.40 -0.88 14.77
N SER A 161 3.41 -1.72 14.80
CA SER A 161 3.30 -3.13 15.18
C SER A 161 4.51 -3.61 15.98
N ASN A 162 4.28 -4.63 16.81
CA ASN A 162 5.32 -5.26 17.61
C ASN A 162 6.03 -6.34 16.79
N TYR A 163 7.35 -6.32 16.83
CA TYR A 163 8.21 -7.29 16.15
C TYR A 163 9.19 -7.91 17.16
N SER A 164 9.64 -9.14 16.87
CA SER A 164 10.58 -9.87 17.73
C SER A 164 11.96 -9.23 17.77
N ASN A 165 12.39 -8.60 16.68
CA ASN A 165 13.65 -7.84 16.58
C ASN A 165 13.62 -6.84 15.41
N LYS A 166 14.68 -6.02 15.34
CA LYS A 166 14.87 -4.95 14.35
C LYS A 166 14.83 -5.45 12.91
N CYS A 167 15.40 -6.63 12.65
CA CYS A 167 15.40 -7.22 11.32
C CYS A 167 13.98 -7.58 10.89
N VAL A 168 13.24 -8.29 11.75
CA VAL A 168 11.86 -8.69 11.44
C VAL A 168 10.95 -7.47 11.27
N ALA A 169 11.20 -6.37 11.98
CA ALA A 169 10.52 -5.10 11.74
C ALA A 169 10.87 -4.52 10.36
N CYS A 170 12.16 -4.33 10.06
CA CYS A 170 12.59 -3.65 8.83
C CYS A 170 12.42 -4.46 7.53
N ILE A 171 12.16 -5.77 7.59
CA ILE A 171 11.76 -6.51 6.38
C ILE A 171 10.32 -6.20 5.95
N ASN A 172 9.49 -5.67 6.86
CA ASN A 172 8.15 -5.21 6.54
C ASN A 172 8.26 -3.84 5.86
N GLN A 173 7.83 -3.78 4.60
CA GLN A 173 7.89 -2.57 3.76
C GLN A 173 7.04 -1.41 4.27
N GLU A 174 6.11 -1.63 5.20
CA GLU A 174 5.30 -0.57 5.78
C GLU A 174 6.01 0.14 6.95
N VAL A 175 7.07 -0.47 7.50
CA VAL A 175 7.80 0.08 8.66
C VAL A 175 8.80 1.12 8.21
N SER A 176 8.56 2.38 8.58
CA SER A 176 9.45 3.50 8.32
C SER A 176 10.63 3.55 9.30
N TYR A 177 10.34 3.48 10.60
CA TYR A 177 11.37 3.48 11.63
C TYR A 177 10.98 2.59 12.81
N ILE A 178 11.98 2.30 13.64
CA ILE A 178 11.84 1.41 14.78
C ILE A 178 12.24 2.08 16.09
N LEU A 179 11.54 1.71 17.15
CA LEU A 179 11.85 2.05 18.54
C LEU A 179 12.17 0.78 19.34
N PRO A 180 13.13 0.80 20.27
CA PRO A 180 13.37 -0.34 21.16
C PRO A 180 12.15 -0.57 22.08
N GLY A 181 11.79 -1.83 22.32
CA GLY A 181 10.64 -2.23 23.14
C GLY A 181 9.35 -2.41 22.35
N TYR A 182 8.22 -2.57 23.05
CA TYR A 182 6.90 -2.77 22.46
C TYR A 182 6.17 -1.43 22.23
N CYS A 183 5.23 -1.39 21.28
CA CYS A 183 4.53 -0.18 20.88
C CYS A 183 3.67 0.46 21.97
N HIS A 184 3.04 -0.33 22.85
CA HIS A 184 2.25 0.19 23.97
C HIS A 184 3.08 1.00 24.98
N LEU A 185 4.41 0.88 24.95
CA LEU A 185 5.30 1.69 25.81
C LEU A 185 5.56 3.09 25.24
N HIS A 186 5.18 3.32 23.97
CA HIS A 186 5.53 4.51 23.20
C HIS A 186 4.35 5.43 22.89
N GLU A 187 3.19 5.24 23.54
CA GLU A 187 2.01 6.11 23.40
C GLU A 187 2.33 7.60 23.67
N GLN A 188 3.40 7.87 24.43
CA GLN A 188 3.86 9.21 24.81
C GLN A 188 4.80 9.91 23.80
N TYR A 189 5.21 9.24 22.72
CA TYR A 189 6.18 9.78 21.76
C TYR A 189 5.57 10.24 20.43
N GLN A 190 4.24 10.27 20.30
CA GLN A 190 3.60 10.93 19.17
C GLN A 190 3.55 12.45 19.43
N PRO A 191 4.04 13.28 18.50
CA PRO A 191 3.87 14.73 18.57
C PRO A 191 2.40 15.15 18.41
#